data_AF-A0A968IX79-F1
#
_entry.id   AF-A0A968IX79-F1
#
_cell.length_a   1.000
_cell.length_b   1.000
_cell.length_c   1.000
_cell.angle_alpha   90.00
_cell.angle_beta   90.00
_cell.angle_gamma   90.00
#
_symmetry.space_group_name_H-M   'P 1'
#
loop_
_entity.id
_entity.type
_entity.pdbx_description
1 polymer ?
#
loop_
_entity_poly.entity_id
_entity_poly.type
_entity_poly.pdbx_seq_one_letter_code
_entity_poly.pdbx_strand_id
1 'polypeptide(L)'
;MKEIQRALARVYSRKNLVPGAIAAYRRILELDPQDAFAQFSLGLLLSQQRAYSEAVKHLTLAQALYAQTTNVELQREVRRLLESARRAEPPPA
;
A
#
# COMPACT_ATOMS: atom_id res chain seq x y z
N MET A 1 -2.01 -14.29 -10.97
CA MET A 1 -1.80 -13.49 -9.73
C MET A 1 -0.35 -12.99 -9.58
N LYS A 2 0.69 -13.84 -9.68
CA LYS A 2 2.10 -13.43 -9.46
C LYS A 2 2.70 -12.49 -10.54
N GLU A 3 2.18 -12.50 -11.76
CA GLU A 3 2.70 -11.66 -12.86
C GLU A 3 2.36 -10.19 -12.72
N ILE A 4 1.16 -9.87 -12.22
CA ILE A 4 0.74 -8.48 -11.97
C ILE A 4 1.61 -7.88 -10.85
N GLN A 5 1.85 -8.63 -9.77
CA GLN A 5 2.78 -8.21 -8.70
C GLN A 5 4.19 -7.94 -9.22
N ARG A 6 4.73 -8.81 -10.08
CA ARG A 6 6.08 -8.62 -10.66
C ARG A 6 6.13 -7.41 -11.59
N ALA A 7 5.12 -7.23 -12.43
CA ALA A 7 5.03 -6.08 -13.32
C ALA A 7 4.95 -4.77 -12.52
N LEU A 8 4.16 -4.74 -11.45
CA LEU A 8 3.98 -3.57 -10.61
C LEU A 8 5.21 -3.25 -9.75
N ALA A 9 5.87 -4.26 -9.17
CA ALA A 9 7.16 -4.06 -8.50
C ALA A 9 8.22 -3.47 -9.44
N ARG A 10 8.15 -3.81 -10.73
CA ARG A 10 9.00 -3.23 -11.79
C ARG A 10 8.61 -1.79 -12.12
N VAL A 11 7.31 -1.47 -12.13
CA VAL A 11 6.79 -0.09 -12.27
C VAL A 11 7.26 0.77 -11.10
N TYR A 12 7.30 0.21 -9.88
CA TYR A 12 7.82 0.88 -8.70
C TYR A 12 9.32 1.09 -8.67
N SER A 13 10.08 0.07 -9.09
CA SER A 13 11.53 0.14 -9.09
C SER A 13 12.08 1.05 -10.20
N ARG A 14 11.30 1.29 -11.26
CA ARG A 14 11.63 2.28 -12.30
C ARG A 14 11.27 3.68 -11.81
N LYS A 15 12.11 4.17 -10.90
CA LYS A 15 12.43 5.56 -10.53
C LYS A 15 11.55 6.62 -11.25
N ASN A 16 10.78 7.38 -10.46
CA ASN A 16 10.03 8.62 -10.77
C ASN A 16 8.57 8.54 -11.27
N LEU A 17 7.96 7.36 -11.43
CA LEU A 17 6.53 7.29 -11.83
C LEU A 17 5.59 7.00 -10.64
N VAL A 18 5.87 7.55 -9.46
CA VAL A 18 5.02 7.41 -8.26
C VAL A 18 3.55 7.78 -8.55
N PRO A 19 3.23 8.86 -9.30
CA PRO A 19 1.83 9.19 -9.64
C PRO A 19 1.15 8.15 -10.53
N GLY A 20 1.88 7.64 -11.55
CA GLY A 20 1.35 6.63 -12.46
C GLY A 20 1.08 5.29 -11.76
N ALA A 21 1.91 4.95 -10.78
CA ALA A 21 1.69 3.77 -9.97
C ALA A 21 0.44 3.93 -9.08
N ILE A 22 0.26 5.06 -8.39
CA ILE A 22 -0.96 5.32 -7.61
C ILE A 22 -2.22 5.12 -8.46
N ALA A 23 -2.24 5.68 -9.68
CA ALA A 23 -3.38 5.53 -10.60
C ALA A 23 -3.63 4.07 -10.99
N ALA A 24 -2.58 3.31 -11.30
CA ALA A 24 -2.70 1.89 -11.62
C ALA A 24 -3.26 1.08 -10.43
N TYR A 25 -2.79 1.35 -9.22
CA TYR A 25 -3.28 0.68 -8.02
C TYR A 25 -4.71 1.04 -7.66
N ARG A 26 -5.11 2.31 -7.83
CA ARG A 26 -6.51 2.71 -7.69
C ARG A 26 -7.40 1.96 -8.68
N ARG A 27 -6.98 1.80 -9.94
CA ARG A 27 -7.73 1.04 -10.93
C ARG A 27 -7.84 -0.45 -10.58
N ILE A 28 -6.80 -1.04 -9.98
CA ILE A 28 -6.88 -2.42 -9.46
C ILE A 28 -7.92 -2.49 -8.34
N LEU A 29 -7.90 -1.54 -7.41
CA LEU A 29 -8.85 -1.51 -6.30
C LEU A 29 -10.29 -1.18 -6.72
N GLU A 30 -10.49 -0.54 -7.87
CA GLU A 30 -11.83 -0.39 -8.48
C GLU A 30 -12.38 -1.73 -8.99
N LEU A 31 -11.51 -2.65 -9.41
CA LEU A 31 -11.89 -3.99 -9.88
C LEU A 31 -11.98 -5.00 -8.73
N ASP A 32 -11.01 -4.94 -7.81
CA ASP A 32 -10.96 -5.77 -6.60
C ASP A 32 -10.56 -4.92 -5.40
N PRO A 33 -11.56 -4.40 -4.64
CA PRO A 33 -11.31 -3.63 -3.43
C PRO A 33 -10.59 -4.42 -2.33
N GLN A 34 -10.57 -5.76 -2.41
CA GLN A 34 -9.98 -6.66 -1.41
C GLN A 34 -8.59 -7.17 -1.81
N ASP A 35 -7.99 -6.64 -2.89
CA ASP A 35 -6.61 -6.96 -3.23
C ASP A 35 -5.65 -6.40 -2.17
N ALA A 36 -5.20 -7.28 -1.28
CA ALA A 36 -4.31 -6.96 -0.17
C ALA A 36 -2.99 -6.33 -0.63
N PHE A 37 -2.50 -6.73 -1.80
CA PHE A 37 -1.27 -6.20 -2.36
C PHE A 37 -1.46 -4.81 -2.91
N ALA A 38 -2.57 -4.56 -3.61
CA ALA A 38 -2.89 -3.22 -4.09
C ALA A 38 -3.13 -2.24 -2.94
N GLN A 39 -3.84 -2.65 -1.88
CA GLN A 39 -4.02 -1.86 -0.66
C GLN A 39 -2.67 -1.50 -0.01
N PHE A 40 -1.77 -2.49 0.15
CA PHE A 40 -0.45 -2.26 0.73
C PHE A 40 0.40 -1.32 -0.11
N SER A 41 0.47 -1.60 -1.41
CA SER A 41 1.30 -0.89 -2.37
C SER A 41 0.86 0.57 -2.49
N LEU A 42 -0.45 0.82 -2.53
CA LEU A 42 -1.01 2.17 -2.52
C LEU A 42 -0.68 2.89 -1.20
N GLY A 43 -0.86 2.23 -0.05
CA GLY A 43 -0.52 2.79 1.25
C GLY A 43 0.96 3.18 1.38
N LEU A 44 1.87 2.34 0.88
CA LEU A 44 3.31 2.64 0.84
C LEU A 44 3.61 3.88 0.00
N LEU A 45 3.04 3.99 -1.21
CA LEU A 45 3.25 5.15 -2.08
C LEU A 45 2.71 6.45 -1.46
N LEU A 46 1.53 6.39 -0.86
CA LEU A 46 0.92 7.53 -0.21
C LEU A 46 1.78 8.00 0.98
N SER A 47 2.36 7.05 1.74
CA SER A 47 3.32 7.36 2.80
C SER A 47 4.58 8.04 2.25
N GLN A 48 5.08 7.64 1.07
CA GLN A 48 6.20 8.31 0.41
C GLN A 48 5.84 9.71 -0.07
N GLN A 49 4.59 9.94 -0.48
CA GLN A 49 4.06 11.26 -0.83
C GLN A 49 3.67 12.11 0.39
N ARG A 50 3.92 11.64 1.61
CA ARG A 50 3.51 12.29 2.88
C ARG A 50 1.99 12.44 3.04
N ALA A 51 1.20 11.72 2.25
CA ALA A 51 -0.25 11.62 2.39
C ALA A 51 -0.59 10.60 3.48
N TYR A 52 -0.17 10.88 4.72
CA TYR A 52 -0.18 9.92 5.82
C TYR A 52 -1.59 9.44 6.19
N SER A 53 -2.60 10.31 6.17
CA SER A 53 -3.98 9.91 6.48
C SER A 53 -4.57 8.91 5.48
N GLU A 54 -4.32 9.08 4.17
CA GLU A 54 -4.73 8.07 3.19
C GLU A 54 -3.88 6.80 3.31
N ALA A 55 -2.57 6.94 3.55
CA ALA A 55 -1.68 5.81 3.76
C ALA A 55 -2.15 4.92 4.91
N VAL A 56 -2.53 5.51 6.05
CA VAL A 56 -3.03 4.79 7.23
C VAL A 56 -4.30 4.00 6.90
N LYS A 57 -5.23 4.56 6.13
CA LYS A 57 -6.46 3.87 5.70
C LYS A 57 -6.13 2.63 4.88
N HIS A 58 -5.34 2.78 3.82
CA HIS A 58 -4.98 1.68 2.93
C HIS A 58 -4.11 0.61 3.61
N LEU A 59 -3.16 1.01 4.45
CA LEU A 59 -2.31 0.08 5.21
C LEU A 59 -3.12 -0.70 6.27
N THR A 60 -4.15 -0.10 6.86
CA THR A 60 -5.04 -0.80 7.81
C THR A 60 -5.86 -1.88 7.09
N LEU A 61 -6.39 -1.58 5.90
CA LEU A 61 -7.08 -2.58 5.08
C LEU A 61 -6.13 -3.70 4.66
N ALA A 62 -4.94 -3.35 4.19
CA ALA A 62 -3.90 -4.33 3.84
C ALA A 62 -3.54 -5.23 5.03
N GLN A 63 -3.43 -4.68 6.24
CA GLN A 63 -3.16 -5.45 7.44
C GLN A 63 -4.27 -6.47 7.73
N ALA A 64 -5.54 -6.07 7.64
CA ALA A 64 -6.68 -6.96 7.86
C ALA A 64 -6.74 -8.09 6.82
N LEU A 65 -6.46 -7.77 5.55
CA LEU A 65 -6.44 -8.74 4.46
C LEU A 65 -5.24 -9.69 4.58
N TYR A 66 -4.07 -9.18 4.95
CA TYR A 66 -2.88 -10.01 5.15
C TYR A 66 -2.86 -10.79 6.46
N ALA A 67 -3.66 -10.43 7.46
CA ALA A 67 -3.83 -11.27 8.65
C ALA A 67 -4.34 -12.68 8.29
N GLN A 68 -5.00 -12.82 7.14
CA GLN A 68 -5.50 -14.09 6.61
C GLN A 68 -4.46 -14.85 5.77
N THR A 69 -3.30 -14.25 5.45
CA THR A 69 -2.20 -14.94 4.75
C THR A 69 -1.16 -15.48 5.72
N THR A 70 -0.46 -16.55 5.33
CA THR A 70 0.66 -17.12 6.09
C THR A 70 1.97 -16.33 5.94
N ASN A 71 1.97 -15.25 5.14
CA ASN A 71 3.16 -14.45 4.87
C ASN A 71 3.48 -13.46 6.01
N VAL A 72 4.25 -13.94 6.99
CA VAL A 72 4.68 -13.19 8.18
C VAL A 72 5.56 -11.98 7.82
N GLU A 73 6.34 -12.05 6.74
CA GLU A 73 7.21 -10.96 6.33
C GLU A 73 6.40 -9.74 5.87
N LEU A 74 5.42 -9.96 5.00
CA LEU A 74 4.50 -8.91 4.55
C LEU A 74 3.72 -8.31 5.73
N GLN A 75 3.24 -9.14 6.66
CA GLN A 75 2.54 -8.66 7.84
C GLN A 75 3.42 -7.73 8.70
N ARG A 76 4.70 -8.05 8.84
CA ARG A 76 5.67 -7.23 9.58
C ARG A 76 5.94 -5.92 8.85
N GLU A 77 6.10 -5.97 7.53
CA GLU A 77 6.34 -4.79 6.71
C GLU A 77 5.16 -3.81 6.74
N VAL A 78 3.94 -4.32 6.56
CA VAL A 78 2.70 -3.53 6.65
C VAL A 78 2.59 -2.87 8.02
N ARG A 79 2.85 -3.61 9.10
CA ARG A 79 2.79 -3.09 10.47
C ARG A 79 3.79 -1.95 10.68
N ARG A 80 5.03 -2.14 10.25
CA ARG A 80 6.09 -1.12 10.37
C ARG A 80 5.71 0.15 9.62
N LEU A 81 5.21 0.02 8.39
CA LEU A 81 4.79 1.15 7.57
C LEU A 81 3.59 1.86 8.18
N LEU A 82 2.59 1.11 8.65
CA LEU A 82 1.40 1.66 9.29
C LEU A 82 1.76 2.48 10.53
N GLU A 83 2.64 1.96 11.39
CA GLU A 83 3.12 2.70 12.56
C GLU A 83 3.88 3.97 12.15
N SER A 84 4.73 3.90 11.13
CA SER A 84 5.46 5.07 10.64
C SER A 84 4.52 6.15 10.09
N ALA A 85 3.48 5.75 9.35
CA ALA A 85 2.49 6.66 8.79
C ALA A 85 1.62 7.27 9.89
N ARG A 86 1.17 6.49 10.88
CA ARG A 86 0.39 7.00 12.03
C ARG A 86 1.16 8.00 12.88
N ARG A 87 2.46 7.78 13.07
CA ARG A 87 3.32 8.73 13.81
C ARG A 87 3.52 10.04 13.06
N ALA A 88 3.51 9.99 11.73
CA ALA A 88 3.67 11.16 10.87
C ALA A 88 2.33 11.80 10.49
N GLU A 89 1.20 11.16 10.82
CA GLU A 89 -0.14 11.69 10.60
C GLU A 89 -0.33 12.94 11.48
N PRO A 90 -0.68 14.09 10.89
CA PRO A 90 -1.00 15.27 11.68
C PRO A 90 -2.26 14.98 12.53
N PRO A 91 -2.33 15.48 13.78
CA PRO A 91 -3.53 15.32 14.59
C PRO A 91 -4.74 15.87 13.83
N PRO A 92 -5.91 15.20 13.90
CA PRO A 92 -7.13 15.72 13.31
C PRO A 92 -7.40 17.12 13.90
N ALA A 93 -7.56 18.10 13.00
CA ALA A 93 -7.82 19.51 13.33
C ALA A 93 -9.17 19.71 14.01
#